data_AF-A0A9R1IKS2-F1
#
_entry.id   AF-A0A9R1IKS2-F1
#
_cell.length_a   1.000
_cell.length_b   1.000
_cell.length_c   1.000
_cell.angle_alpha   90.00
_cell.angle_beta   90.00
_cell.angle_gamma   90.00
#
_symmetry.space_group_name_H-M   'P 1'
#
loop_
_entity.id
_entity.type
_entity.pdbx_description
1 polymer ?
#
loop_
_entity_poly.entity_id
_entity_poly.type
_entity_poly.pdbx_seq_one_letter_code
_entity_poly.pdbx_strand_id
1 'polypeptide(L)'
;MPSWKDGEESSKEEELANPGTTIDASFCGRAADASIKCTLHLAPCMKYVAFEGKDTVRRFYGCVVPQKQMDVDKDMEKLAISKEKESATFGKMKEMEKLAEEHKELKCILRSQGEIIRNTRKERDEMQKERDWQIEEKKKLEFLVGDLMKAGHGNKDKLAKIKSILDE
;
A
#
# COMPACT_ATOMS: atom_id res chain seq x y z
N MET A 1 -68.26 -18.07 -14.88
CA MET A 1 -68.09 -16.84 -14.07
C MET A 1 -69.14 -16.87 -12.98
N PRO A 2 -68.76 -16.73 -11.70
CA PRO A 2 -68.51 -15.42 -11.06
C PRO A 2 -67.06 -15.35 -10.52
N SER A 3 -66.23 -14.36 -10.88
CA SER A 3 -66.19 -12.96 -10.39
C SER A 3 -66.04 -12.85 -8.87
N TRP A 4 -64.79 -12.77 -8.40
CA TRP A 4 -64.46 -12.26 -7.07
C TRP A 4 -63.52 -11.07 -7.28
N LYS A 5 -63.98 -9.89 -6.87
CA LYS A 5 -63.18 -8.68 -6.80
C LYS A 5 -62.60 -8.52 -5.40
N ASP A 6 -61.33 -8.16 -5.37
CA ASP A 6 -60.60 -7.25 -4.49
C ASP A 6 -61.04 -7.16 -3.02
N GLY A 7 -60.13 -7.60 -2.14
CA GLY A 7 -60.10 -7.22 -0.74
C GLY A 7 -58.66 -7.27 -0.25
N GLU A 8 -57.94 -6.16 -0.40
CA GLU A 8 -56.68 -5.93 0.28
C GLU A 8 -56.93 -5.99 1.79
N GLU A 9 -56.63 -7.14 2.41
CA GLU A 9 -56.54 -7.20 3.86
C GLU A 9 -55.19 -6.59 4.26
N SER A 10 -55.21 -5.26 4.32
CA SER A 10 -54.26 -4.42 5.03
C SER A 10 -54.18 -4.93 6.47
N SER A 11 -53.25 -5.87 6.71
CA SER A 11 -52.73 -6.18 8.03
C SER A 11 -52.01 -4.92 8.51
N LYS A 12 -52.80 -3.98 9.05
CA LYS A 12 -52.31 -2.92 9.92
C LYS A 12 -51.69 -3.66 11.10
N GLU A 13 -50.38 -3.86 11.03
CA GLU A 13 -49.57 -4.03 12.22
C GLU A 13 -49.86 -2.78 13.05
N GLU A 14 -50.78 -2.88 14.02
CA GLU A 14 -50.91 -1.88 15.07
C GLU A 14 -49.53 -1.82 15.71
N GLU A 15 -48.79 -0.78 15.35
CA GLU A 15 -47.56 -0.36 15.98
C GLU A 15 -47.84 -0.40 17.48
N LEU A 16 -47.30 -1.43 18.16
CA LEU A 16 -47.57 -1.72 19.55
C LEU A 16 -46.81 -0.69 20.40
N ALA A 17 -47.24 0.56 20.28
CA ALA A 17 -46.73 1.69 21.04
C ALA A 17 -46.90 1.32 22.52
N ASN A 18 -45.79 1.31 23.25
CA ASN A 18 -45.82 0.98 24.66
C ASN A 18 -46.81 1.94 25.36
N PRO A 19 -47.85 1.41 26.05
CA PRO A 19 -48.81 2.26 26.71
C PRO A 19 -48.08 3.11 27.76
N GLY A 20 -48.48 4.38 27.89
CA GLY A 20 -47.99 5.23 28.98
C GLY A 20 -48.17 4.51 30.31
N THR A 21 -47.18 4.56 31.21
CA THR A 21 -47.22 3.80 32.48
C THR A 21 -47.38 4.70 33.68
N THR A 22 -48.08 4.20 34.70
CA THR A 22 -48.19 4.82 36.03
C THR A 22 -47.74 3.84 37.11
N ILE A 23 -47.46 4.37 38.30
CA ILE A 23 -47.00 3.60 39.45
C ILE A 23 -48.20 3.34 40.37
N ASP A 24 -48.60 2.08 40.49
CA ASP A 24 -49.56 1.61 41.50
C ASP A 24 -48.79 1.07 42.71
N ALA A 25 -49.00 1.67 43.89
CA ALA A 25 -48.33 1.25 45.13
C ALA A 25 -48.60 -0.23 45.50
N SER A 26 -49.73 -0.79 45.05
CA SER A 26 -50.08 -2.20 45.28
C SER A 26 -49.48 -3.15 44.23
N PHE A 27 -48.96 -2.63 43.12
CA PHE A 27 -48.37 -3.40 42.02
C PHE A 27 -47.22 -2.62 41.36
N CYS A 28 -46.14 -2.45 42.11
CA CYS A 28 -44.91 -1.82 41.63
C CYS A 28 -43.68 -2.68 41.98
N GLY A 29 -42.53 -2.32 41.41
CA GLY A 29 -41.25 -2.97 41.68
C GLY A 29 -40.91 -4.13 40.73
N ARG A 30 -39.84 -4.85 41.07
CA ARG A 30 -39.34 -5.98 40.28
C ARG A 30 -40.32 -7.16 40.29
N ALA A 31 -40.35 -7.92 39.19
CA ALA A 31 -40.98 -9.23 39.19
C ALA A 31 -40.37 -10.11 40.29
N ALA A 32 -41.24 -10.71 41.12
CA ALA A 32 -40.79 -11.59 42.20
C ALA A 32 -40.32 -12.95 41.65
N ASP A 33 -40.83 -13.34 40.49
CA ASP A 33 -40.45 -14.56 39.79
C ASP A 33 -39.20 -14.32 38.94
N ALA A 34 -38.14 -15.07 39.23
CA ALA A 34 -36.88 -15.04 38.51
C ALA A 34 -36.97 -15.56 37.07
N SER A 35 -38.08 -16.21 36.70
CA SER A 35 -38.39 -16.62 35.33
C SER A 35 -38.83 -15.45 34.44
N ILE A 36 -39.36 -14.37 35.03
CA ILE A 36 -39.90 -13.22 34.30
C ILE A 36 -38.76 -12.23 34.00
N LYS A 37 -38.06 -12.52 32.89
CA LYS A 37 -36.96 -11.73 32.36
C LYS A 37 -37.25 -11.26 30.94
N CYS A 38 -36.68 -10.13 30.57
CA CYS A 38 -36.68 -9.66 29.19
C CYS A 38 -35.89 -10.67 28.34
N THR A 39 -36.46 -11.13 27.23
CA THR A 39 -35.81 -12.10 26.33
C THR A 39 -34.57 -11.51 25.64
N LEU A 40 -34.56 -10.21 25.38
CA LEU A 40 -33.44 -9.52 24.71
C LEU A 40 -32.28 -9.23 25.67
N HIS A 41 -32.58 -8.71 26.86
CA HIS A 41 -31.55 -8.26 27.80
C HIS A 41 -31.25 -9.27 28.91
N LEU A 42 -32.04 -10.34 29.02
CA LEU A 42 -32.00 -11.35 30.10
C LEU A 42 -32.07 -10.75 31.52
N ALA A 43 -32.50 -9.49 31.62
CA ALA A 43 -32.65 -8.75 32.86
C ALA A 43 -34.07 -8.95 33.45
N PRO A 44 -34.22 -8.97 34.79
CA PRO A 44 -35.53 -9.06 35.43
C PRO A 44 -36.48 -7.94 34.95
N CYS A 45 -37.73 -8.31 34.65
CA CYS A 45 -38.73 -7.32 34.28
C CYS A 45 -39.25 -6.55 35.50
N MET A 46 -39.74 -5.34 35.23
CA MET A 46 -40.44 -4.49 36.19
C MET A 46 -41.95 -4.58 35.97
N LYS A 47 -42.72 -4.41 37.05
CA LYS A 47 -44.17 -4.34 37.03
C LYS A 47 -44.62 -2.93 36.65
N TYR A 48 -45.51 -2.83 35.68
CA TYR A 48 -46.10 -1.58 35.20
C TYR A 48 -47.62 -1.66 35.17
N VAL A 49 -48.26 -0.50 35.28
CA VAL A 49 -49.70 -0.33 35.07
C VAL A 49 -49.90 0.64 33.93
N ALA A 50 -50.71 0.27 32.95
CA ALA A 50 -51.06 1.15 31.84
C ALA A 50 -51.91 2.34 32.34
N PHE A 51 -51.48 3.55 32.01
CA PHE A 51 -52.10 4.81 32.38
C PHE A 51 -53.09 5.31 31.33
N GLU A 52 -52.83 5.07 30.05
CA GLU A 52 -53.61 5.63 28.94
C GLU A 52 -53.74 4.63 27.78
N GLY A 53 -54.93 4.57 27.17
CA GLY A 53 -55.26 3.70 26.04
C GLY A 53 -56.35 2.66 26.33
N LYS A 54 -56.58 1.74 25.37
CA LYS A 54 -57.58 0.66 25.48
C LYS A 54 -57.36 -0.25 26.70
N ASP A 55 -56.13 -0.28 27.21
CA ASP A 55 -55.68 -1.12 28.31
C ASP A 55 -55.44 -0.35 29.62
N THR A 56 -56.02 0.84 29.77
CA THR A 56 -55.90 1.63 31.00
C THR A 56 -56.23 0.77 32.24
N VAL A 57 -55.39 0.86 33.27
CA VAL A 57 -55.41 0.06 34.52
C VAL A 57 -54.89 -1.40 34.37
N ARG A 58 -54.57 -1.90 33.17
CA ARG A 58 -53.98 -3.25 33.04
C ARG A 58 -52.55 -3.31 33.58
N ARG A 59 -52.26 -4.41 34.27
CA ARG A 59 -50.96 -4.76 34.86
C ARG A 59 -50.14 -5.60 33.89
N PHE A 60 -48.89 -5.21 33.63
CA PHE A 60 -47.98 -5.93 32.74
C PHE A 60 -46.52 -5.89 33.21
N TYR A 61 -45.65 -6.68 32.57
CA TYR A 61 -44.22 -6.71 32.84
C TYR A 61 -43.44 -6.08 31.68
N GLY A 62 -42.53 -5.17 31.99
CA GLY A 62 -41.70 -4.48 31.00
C GLY A 62 -40.22 -4.58 31.32
N CYS A 63 -39.38 -4.37 30.32
CA CYS A 63 -37.93 -4.38 30.49
C CYS A 63 -37.46 -3.12 31.24
N VAL A 64 -36.58 -3.29 32.24
CA VAL A 64 -36.00 -2.18 33.02
C VAL A 64 -34.91 -1.43 32.26
N VAL A 65 -34.30 -2.08 31.27
CA VAL A 65 -33.23 -1.47 30.47
C VAL A 65 -33.86 -0.35 29.63
N PRO A 66 -33.46 0.92 29.83
CA PRO A 66 -33.91 2.00 28.97
C PRO A 66 -33.57 1.61 27.54
N GLN A 67 -34.53 1.68 26.60
CA GLN A 67 -34.17 1.62 25.20
C GLN A 67 -33.17 2.76 24.98
N LYS A 68 -31.91 2.43 24.71
CA LYS A 68 -31.01 3.43 24.12
C LYS A 68 -31.72 3.83 22.84
N GLN A 69 -32.21 5.06 22.77
CA GLN A 69 -32.53 5.65 21.49
C GLN A 69 -31.23 5.58 20.70
N MET A 70 -31.20 4.66 19.74
CA MET A 70 -30.13 4.60 18.77
C MET A 70 -30.36 5.87 17.95
N ASP A 71 -29.56 6.91 18.19
CA ASP A 71 -29.49 8.04 17.26
C ASP A 71 -28.83 7.48 16.00
N VAL A 72 -29.66 6.87 15.13
CA VAL A 72 -29.23 6.15 13.93
C VAL A 72 -28.35 7.06 13.06
N ASP A 73 -28.64 8.35 13.04
CA ASP A 73 -27.87 9.38 12.33
C ASP A 73 -26.43 9.50 12.87
N LYS A 74 -26.25 9.50 14.20
CA LYS A 74 -24.94 9.65 14.84
C LYS A 74 -24.07 8.40 14.68
N ASP A 75 -24.69 7.23 14.75
CA ASP A 75 -23.99 5.96 14.55
C ASP A 75 -23.62 5.75 13.07
N MET A 76 -24.47 6.18 12.13
CA MET A 76 -24.17 6.17 10.69
C MET A 76 -23.02 7.13 10.33
N GLU A 77 -22.99 8.32 10.91
CA GLU A 77 -21.89 9.27 10.69
C GLU A 77 -20.56 8.77 11.26
N LYS A 78 -20.59 8.14 12.45
CA LYS A 78 -19.39 7.50 13.03
C LYS A 78 -18.85 6.37 12.15
N LEU A 79 -19.74 5.59 11.53
CA LEU A 79 -19.38 4.52 10.60
C LEU A 79 -18.84 5.05 9.27
N ALA A 80 -19.36 6.19 8.77
CA ALA A 80 -18.85 6.85 7.58
C ALA A 80 -17.41 7.35 7.81
N ILE A 81 -17.17 8.04 8.93
CA ILE A 81 -15.85 8.52 9.31
C ILE A 81 -14.85 7.37 9.49
N SER A 82 -15.27 6.22 10.05
CA SER A 82 -14.37 5.06 10.18
C SER A 82 -14.02 4.45 8.83
N LYS A 83 -14.99 4.31 7.92
CA LYS A 83 -14.76 3.78 6.56
C LYS A 83 -13.85 4.69 5.73
N GLU A 84 -14.00 6.01 5.84
CA GLU A 84 -13.10 6.96 5.17
C GLU A 84 -11.68 6.90 5.73
N LYS A 85 -11.52 6.72 7.04
CA LYS A 85 -10.19 6.53 7.64
C LYS A 85 -9.55 5.23 7.18
N GLU A 86 -10.31 4.13 7.15
CA GLU A 86 -9.84 2.83 6.66
C GLU A 86 -9.43 2.91 5.18
N SER A 87 -10.24 3.53 4.32
CA SER A 87 -9.90 3.68 2.90
C SER A 87 -8.65 4.56 2.69
N ALA A 88 -8.50 5.63 3.47
CA ALA A 88 -7.30 6.47 3.45
C ALA A 88 -6.05 5.71 3.94
N THR A 89 -6.17 4.89 4.99
CA THR A 89 -5.06 4.07 5.48
C THR A 89 -4.67 2.96 4.51
N PHE A 90 -5.65 2.33 3.85
CA PHE A 90 -5.42 1.33 2.83
C PHE A 90 -4.71 1.93 1.60
N GLY A 91 -5.13 3.13 1.18
CA GLY A 91 -4.44 3.89 0.13
C GLY A 91 -2.97 4.14 0.45
N LYS A 92 -2.68 4.65 1.65
CA LYS A 92 -1.30 4.89 2.12
C LYS A 92 -0.47 3.61 2.20
N MET A 93 -1.05 2.49 2.64
CA MET A 93 -0.35 1.21 2.71
C MET A 93 0.06 0.71 1.33
N LYS A 94 -0.83 0.82 0.33
CA LYS A 94 -0.54 0.44 -1.05
C LYS A 94 0.55 1.32 -1.68
N GLU A 95 0.56 2.61 -1.35
CA GLU A 95 1.59 3.53 -1.82
C GLU A 95 2.95 3.23 -1.18
N MET A 96 2.98 2.94 0.12
CA MET A 96 4.19 2.50 0.82
C MET A 96 4.76 1.20 0.28
N GLU A 97 3.90 0.24 -0.10
CA GLU A 97 4.33 -1.02 -0.72
C GLU A 97 4.95 -0.77 -2.10
N LYS A 98 4.35 0.08 -2.92
CA LYS A 98 4.89 0.49 -4.22
C LYS A 98 6.26 1.17 -4.08
N LEU A 99 6.39 2.10 -3.14
CA LEU A 99 7.66 2.76 -2.82
C LEU A 99 8.73 1.79 -2.32
N ALA A 100 8.34 0.79 -1.51
CA ALA A 100 9.26 -0.22 -1.02
C ALA A 100 9.80 -1.11 -2.16
N GLU A 101 8.99 -1.42 -3.15
CA GLU A 101 9.40 -2.18 -4.34
C GLU A 101 10.34 -1.36 -5.23
N GLU A 102 9.98 -0.11 -5.55
CA GLU A 102 10.84 0.82 -6.31
C GLU A 102 12.20 1.01 -5.60
N HIS A 103 12.21 1.10 -4.27
CA HIS A 103 13.46 1.21 -3.51
C HIS A 103 14.34 -0.05 -3.59
N LYS A 104 13.75 -1.26 -3.72
CA LYS A 104 14.53 -2.49 -3.96
C LYS A 104 15.16 -2.46 -5.34
N GLU A 105 14.40 -2.07 -6.36
CA GLU A 105 14.90 -1.95 -7.73
C GLU A 105 16.07 -0.95 -7.80
N LEU A 106 15.92 0.24 -7.21
CA LEU A 106 16.97 1.24 -7.14
C LEU A 106 18.23 0.71 -6.43
N LYS A 107 18.08 -0.08 -5.36
CA LYS A 107 19.22 -0.70 -4.67
C LYS A 107 19.94 -1.73 -5.54
N CYS A 108 19.20 -2.51 -6.33
CA CYS A 108 19.78 -3.44 -7.30
C CYS A 108 20.55 -2.70 -8.39
N ILE A 109 19.98 -1.63 -8.95
CA ILE A 109 20.64 -0.78 -9.95
C ILE A 109 21.90 -0.13 -9.39
N LEU A 110 21.85 0.42 -8.17
CA LEU A 110 23.01 1.07 -7.56
C LEU A 110 24.18 0.08 -7.38
N ARG A 111 23.88 -1.17 -7.03
CA ARG A 111 24.89 -2.23 -6.92
C ARG A 111 25.54 -2.52 -8.27
N SER A 112 24.75 -2.71 -9.33
CA SER A 112 25.28 -2.99 -10.66
C SER A 112 26.07 -1.81 -11.23
N GLN A 113 25.64 -0.57 -10.97
CA GLN A 113 26.41 0.62 -11.33
C GLN A 113 27.80 0.63 -10.69
N GLY A 114 27.91 0.23 -9.42
CA GLY A 114 29.21 0.12 -8.73
C GLY A 114 30.15 -0.89 -9.41
N GLU A 115 29.62 -2.02 -9.87
CA GLU A 115 30.39 -3.04 -10.59
C GLU A 115 30.84 -2.54 -11.96
N ILE A 116 29.96 -1.88 -12.72
CA ILE A 116 30.28 -1.29 -14.02
C ILE A 116 31.41 -0.26 -13.86
N ILE A 117 31.28 0.67 -12.91
CA ILE A 117 32.29 1.71 -12.65
C ILE A 117 33.65 1.07 -12.33
N ARG A 118 33.67 0.03 -11.50
CA ARG A 118 34.90 -0.69 -11.15
C ARG A 118 35.53 -1.34 -12.39
N ASN A 119 34.74 -2.03 -13.20
CA ASN A 119 35.23 -2.73 -14.38
C ASN A 119 35.78 -1.74 -15.42
N THR A 120 35.05 -0.66 -15.72
CA THR A 120 35.50 0.38 -16.64
C THR A 120 36.79 1.06 -16.16
N ARG A 121 36.95 1.29 -14.85
CA ARG A 121 38.21 1.83 -14.30
C ARG A 121 39.38 0.86 -14.52
N LYS A 122 39.16 -0.43 -14.28
CA LYS A 122 40.18 -1.48 -14.49
C LYS A 122 40.60 -1.55 -15.95
N GLU A 123 39.64 -1.61 -16.88
CA GLU A 123 39.89 -1.62 -18.32
C GLU A 123 40.66 -0.37 -18.78
N ARG A 124 40.28 0.81 -18.27
CA ARG A 124 41.00 2.05 -18.56
C ARG A 124 42.46 2.01 -18.08
N ASP A 125 42.70 1.49 -16.89
CA ASP A 125 44.06 1.41 -16.34
C ASP A 125 44.92 0.37 -17.08
N GLU A 126 44.32 -0.73 -17.54
CA GLU A 126 44.96 -1.72 -18.42
C GLU A 126 45.29 -1.11 -19.79
N MET A 127 44.35 -0.41 -20.41
CA MET A 127 44.57 0.31 -21.66
C MET A 127 45.66 1.38 -21.52
N GLN A 128 45.75 2.05 -20.38
CA GLN A 128 46.79 3.04 -20.12
C GLN A 128 48.18 2.38 -20.09
N LYS A 129 48.33 1.25 -19.40
CA LYS A 129 49.60 0.49 -19.37
C LYS A 129 50.00 0.03 -20.77
N GLU A 130 49.06 -0.49 -21.55
CA GLU A 130 49.31 -0.90 -22.93
C GLU A 130 49.75 0.28 -23.80
N ARG A 131 49.06 1.43 -23.68
CA ARG A 131 49.44 2.66 -24.40
C ARG A 131 50.87 3.09 -24.07
N ASP A 132 51.24 3.09 -22.79
CA ASP A 132 52.56 3.52 -22.34
C ASP A 132 53.65 2.53 -22.82
N TRP A 133 53.35 1.23 -22.82
CA TRP A 133 54.22 0.20 -23.42
C TRP A 133 54.43 0.43 -24.91
N GLN A 134 53.35 0.66 -25.66
CA GLN A 134 53.40 0.90 -27.11
C GLN A 134 54.17 2.18 -27.45
N ILE A 135 54.04 3.24 -26.63
CA ILE A 135 54.83 4.47 -26.79
C ILE A 135 56.32 4.17 -26.68
N GLU A 136 56.73 3.38 -25.69
CA GLU A 136 58.14 3.07 -25.48
C GLU A 136 58.70 2.16 -26.57
N GLU A 137 57.94 1.15 -27.00
CA GLU A 137 58.35 0.29 -28.09
C GLU A 137 58.44 1.04 -29.43
N LYS A 138 57.50 1.95 -29.69
CA LYS A 138 57.56 2.84 -30.84
C LYS A 138 58.85 3.66 -30.86
N LYS A 139 59.27 4.25 -29.73
CA LYS A 139 60.53 5.02 -29.66
C LYS A 139 61.75 4.16 -30.01
N LYS A 140 61.80 2.91 -29.52
CA LYS A 140 62.90 1.99 -29.86
C LYS A 140 62.94 1.68 -31.35
N LEU A 141 61.78 1.42 -31.95
CA LEU A 141 61.68 1.17 -33.39
C LEU A 141 62.08 2.40 -34.21
N GLU A 142 61.63 3.59 -33.82
CA GLU A 142 62.03 4.85 -34.46
C GLU A 142 63.55 5.05 -34.39
N PHE A 143 64.17 4.74 -33.26
CA PHE A 143 65.63 4.78 -33.11
C PHE A 143 66.34 3.82 -34.07
N LEU A 144 65.91 2.55 -34.11
CA LEU A 144 66.49 1.53 -35.00
C LEU A 144 66.33 1.89 -36.48
N VAL A 145 65.17 2.40 -36.89
CA VAL A 145 64.94 2.89 -38.25
C VAL A 145 65.89 4.04 -38.57
N GLY A 146 66.09 4.98 -37.64
CA GLY A 146 67.04 6.07 -37.80
C GLY A 146 68.46 5.59 -38.08
N ASP A 147 68.94 4.59 -37.34
CA ASP A 147 70.28 4.04 -37.53
C ASP A 147 70.43 3.27 -38.84
N LEU A 148 69.41 2.50 -39.23
CA LEU A 148 69.38 1.83 -40.54
C LEU A 148 69.41 2.83 -41.69
N MET A 149 68.68 3.94 -41.58
CA MET A 149 68.68 4.99 -42.61
C MET A 149 70.05 5.69 -42.73
N LYS A 150 70.73 5.97 -41.60
CA LYS A 150 72.09 6.51 -41.61
C LYS A 150 73.08 5.55 -42.27
N ALA A 151 73.01 4.25 -41.92
CA ALA A 151 73.85 3.23 -42.53
C ALA A 151 73.59 3.10 -44.05
N GLY A 152 72.32 3.16 -44.45
CA GLY A 152 71.90 3.14 -45.85
C GLY A 152 72.49 4.31 -46.66
N HIS A 153 72.42 5.54 -46.14
CA HIS A 153 73.03 6.70 -46.78
C HIS A 153 74.55 6.56 -46.92
N GLY A 154 75.24 6.17 -45.85
CA GLY A 154 76.70 5.96 -45.91
C GLY A 154 77.12 4.90 -46.94
N ASN A 155 76.32 3.84 -47.09
CA ASN A 155 76.58 2.82 -48.12
C ASN A 155 76.29 3.35 -49.54
N LYS A 156 75.23 4.15 -49.71
CA LYS A 156 74.90 4.79 -50.98
C LYS A 156 76.01 5.74 -51.44
N ASP A 157 76.56 6.54 -50.53
CA ASP A 157 77.64 7.47 -50.82
C ASP A 157 78.93 6.74 -51.23
N LYS A 158 79.29 5.67 -50.50
CA LYS A 158 80.42 4.80 -50.86
C LYS A 158 80.24 4.19 -52.25
N LEU A 159 79.04 3.70 -52.57
CA LEU A 159 78.74 3.12 -53.87
C LEU A 159 78.83 4.16 -55.00
N ALA A 160 78.33 5.38 -54.78
CA ALA A 160 78.41 6.47 -55.74
C ALA A 160 79.88 6.83 -56.05
N LYS A 161 80.73 6.87 -55.02
CA LYS A 161 82.17 7.14 -55.17
C LYS A 161 82.92 6.03 -55.91
N ILE A 162 82.52 4.77 -55.71
CA ILE A 162 83.09 3.65 -56.48
C ILE A 162 82.70 3.75 -57.95
N LYS A 163 81.43 4.07 -58.25
CA LYS A 163 80.95 4.22 -59.64
C LYS A 163 81.70 5.33 -60.38
N SER A 164 81.90 6.50 -59.76
CA SER A 164 82.62 7.59 -60.41
C SER A 164 84.06 7.26 -60.78
N ILE A 165 84.74 6.37 -60.02
CA ILE A 165 86.09 5.90 -60.35
C ILE A 165 86.08 4.94 -61.54
N LEU A 166 85.01 4.15 -61.70
CA LEU A 166 84.87 3.18 -62.79
C LEU A 166 84.43 3.84 -64.11
N ASP A 167 83.82 5.03 -64.03
CA ASP A 167 83.34 5.81 -65.17
C ASP A 167 84.42 6.78 -65.74
N GLU A 168 85.60 6.89 -65.09
CA GLU A 168 86.82 7.58 -65.59
C GLU A 168 87.71 6.63 -66.41
#